data_AF-A0A529M2E5-F1
#
_entry.id   AF-A0A529M2E5-F1
#
_cell.length_a   1.000
_cell.length_b   1.000
_cell.length_c   1.000
_cell.angle_alpha   90.00
_cell.angle_beta   90.00
_cell.angle_gamma   90.00
#
_symmetry.space_group_name_H-M   'P 1'
#
loop_
_entity.id
_entity.type
_entity.pdbx_description
1 polymer ?
#
loop_
_entity_poly.entity_id
_entity_poly.type
_entity_poly.pdbx_seq_one_letter_code
_entity_poly.pdbx_strand_id
1 'polypeptide(L)'
;LYVIGKSVGTTTVNLFSEDKRSLGTLQIEVGQDVSDMAAAIRQVAPKSRIEIGSINGKIRLSGHVKDAATLASIVEVTQQYGPDAIINSVTIDDSQQVNLSVRILEAKRNAGRDLGVSFRGVNASGKTIWGTGDATVDKDGTVLGPGDLVSGLLSNSSPFAALITRIIDSNVKVDLIIQALEQKGVVRLLAEPNLTTVSGEVASFNAGGEVPIRSLGTDGEIQIVYKQFGVNLNFTPVVLDDGKIHIKLAPE
;
A
#
# COMPACT_ATOMS: atom_id res chain seq x y z
N LEU A 1 -25.92 3.67 -49.72
CA LEU A 1 -26.42 3.69 -48.32
C LEU A 1 -25.28 4.17 -47.44
N TYR A 2 -25.48 5.19 -46.62
CA TYR A 2 -24.50 5.69 -45.64
C TYR A 2 -25.15 5.63 -44.26
N VAL A 3 -24.47 5.02 -43.28
CA VAL A 3 -25.00 4.78 -41.94
C VAL A 3 -24.07 5.45 -40.93
N ILE A 4 -24.62 6.28 -40.05
CA ILE A 4 -23.88 6.94 -38.96
C ILE A 4 -24.49 6.48 -37.63
N GLY A 5 -23.66 5.96 -36.74
CA GLY A 5 -24.07 5.63 -35.37
C GLY A 5 -24.38 6.90 -34.56
N LYS A 6 -25.51 6.92 -33.84
CA LYS A 6 -25.90 8.03 -32.96
C LYS A 6 -25.62 7.76 -31.49
N SER A 7 -25.73 6.51 -31.07
CA SER A 7 -25.55 6.07 -29.70
C SER A 7 -25.05 4.64 -29.69
N VAL A 8 -24.40 4.26 -28.59
CA VAL A 8 -23.95 2.89 -28.35
C VAL A 8 -25.14 1.93 -28.39
N GLY A 9 -24.94 0.77 -29.02
CA GLY A 9 -25.91 -0.32 -29.04
C GLY A 9 -25.83 -1.15 -30.31
N THR A 10 -26.80 -2.04 -30.49
CA THR A 10 -26.97 -2.80 -31.73
C THR A 10 -28.17 -2.26 -32.50
N THR A 11 -28.02 -2.13 -33.81
CA THR A 11 -29.14 -1.81 -34.70
C THR A 11 -29.17 -2.78 -35.87
N THR A 12 -30.37 -2.97 -36.41
CA THR A 12 -30.59 -3.89 -37.52
C THR A 12 -31.06 -3.11 -38.73
N VAL A 13 -30.33 -3.23 -39.83
CA VAL A 13 -30.69 -2.63 -41.12
C VAL A 13 -31.29 -3.72 -41.99
N ASN A 14 -32.58 -3.60 -42.29
CA ASN A 14 -33.29 -4.51 -43.19
C ASN A 14 -33.26 -3.94 -44.62
N LEU A 15 -32.83 -4.75 -45.57
CA LEU A 15 -32.72 -4.41 -46.99
C LEU A 15 -33.94 -4.97 -47.72
N PHE A 16 -34.59 -4.16 -48.56
CA PHE A 16 -35.73 -4.58 -49.37
C PHE A 16 -35.51 -4.19 -50.84
N SER A 17 -36.01 -5.02 -51.75
CA SER A 17 -36.09 -4.74 -53.19
C SER A 17 -37.19 -3.71 -53.49
N GLU A 18 -37.23 -3.18 -54.71
CA GLU A 18 -38.30 -2.29 -55.19
C GLU A 18 -39.69 -2.93 -55.03
N ASP A 19 -39.77 -4.25 -55.20
CA ASP A 19 -40.98 -5.05 -54.99
C ASP A 19 -41.29 -5.35 -53.51
N LYS A 20 -40.64 -4.67 -52.56
CA LYS A 20 -40.74 -4.89 -51.10
C LYS A 20 -40.36 -6.30 -50.63
N ARG A 21 -39.68 -7.10 -51.47
CA ARG A 21 -39.13 -8.39 -51.05
C ARG A 21 -37.88 -8.16 -50.21
N SER A 22 -37.77 -8.84 -49.07
CA SER A 22 -36.57 -8.77 -48.23
C SER A 22 -35.37 -9.32 -49.00
N LEU A 23 -34.30 -8.52 -49.07
CA LEU A 23 -33.02 -8.88 -49.68
C LEU A 23 -32.00 -9.35 -48.64
N GLY A 24 -32.25 -9.08 -47.36
CA GLY A 24 -31.40 -9.50 -46.25
C GLY A 24 -31.38 -8.50 -45.09
N THR A 25 -30.59 -8.84 -44.09
CA THR A 25 -30.48 -8.08 -42.85
C THR A 25 -29.01 -7.90 -42.49
N LEU A 26 -28.61 -6.68 -42.14
CA LEU A 26 -27.30 -6.33 -41.62
C LEU A 26 -27.44 -5.98 -40.14
N GLN A 27 -26.68 -6.64 -39.28
CA GLN A 27 -26.60 -6.27 -37.86
C GLN A 27 -25.38 -5.37 -37.67
N ILE A 28 -25.59 -4.20 -37.07
CA ILE A 28 -24.55 -3.19 -36.86
C ILE A 28 -24.42 -2.98 -35.35
N GLU A 29 -23.19 -3.06 -34.83
CA GLU A 29 -22.86 -2.69 -33.46
C GLU A 29 -22.14 -1.35 -33.45
N VAL A 30 -22.64 -0.42 -32.64
CA VAL A 30 -22.03 0.89 -32.39
C VAL A 30 -21.34 0.82 -31.03
N GLY A 31 -20.01 0.78 -31.03
CA GLY A 31 -19.17 0.82 -29.84
C GLY A 31 -18.52 2.18 -29.62
N GLN A 32 -17.85 2.36 -28.49
CA GLN A 32 -16.94 3.48 -28.30
C GLN A 32 -15.73 3.33 -29.24
N ASP A 33 -15.25 4.44 -29.79
CA ASP A 33 -13.98 4.45 -30.52
C ASP A 33 -12.83 4.33 -29.51
N VAL A 34 -12.07 3.25 -29.65
CA VAL A 34 -10.94 2.92 -28.75
C VAL A 34 -9.58 3.16 -29.42
N SER A 35 -9.56 3.73 -30.63
CA SER A 35 -8.34 3.84 -31.44
C SER A 35 -7.26 4.68 -30.76
N ASP A 36 -7.63 5.85 -30.23
CA ASP A 36 -6.71 6.75 -29.53
C ASP A 36 -6.20 6.14 -28.22
N MET A 37 -7.10 5.47 -27.48
CA MET A 37 -6.75 4.75 -26.24
C MET A 37 -5.80 3.59 -26.52
N ALA A 38 -6.03 2.84 -27.60
CA ALA A 38 -5.12 1.78 -28.03
C ALA A 38 -3.74 2.32 -28.41
N ALA A 39 -3.67 3.50 -29.04
CA ALA A 39 -2.40 4.16 -29.32
C ALA A 39 -1.67 4.57 -28.03
N ALA A 40 -2.38 5.17 -27.06
CA ALA A 40 -1.79 5.57 -25.78
C ALA A 40 -1.28 4.36 -24.97
N ILE A 41 -2.05 3.27 -24.91
CA ILE A 41 -1.65 2.03 -24.23
C ILE A 41 -0.41 1.41 -24.88
N ARG A 42 -0.30 1.41 -26.21
CA ARG A 42 0.93 0.92 -26.89
C ARG A 42 2.16 1.77 -26.59
N GLN A 43 2.02 3.06 -26.29
CA GLN A 43 3.15 3.91 -25.91
C GLN A 43 3.67 3.55 -24.51
N VAL A 44 2.76 3.23 -23.58
CA VAL A 44 3.12 2.91 -22.18
C VAL A 44 3.51 1.43 -22.01
N ALA A 45 2.91 0.53 -22.78
CA ALA A 45 3.15 -0.91 -22.71
C ALA A 45 3.46 -1.52 -24.10
N PRO A 46 4.57 -1.12 -24.77
CA PRO A 46 4.86 -1.50 -26.15
C PRO A 46 5.13 -2.99 -26.37
N LYS A 47 5.51 -3.71 -25.32
CA LYS A 47 5.80 -5.15 -25.36
C LYS A 47 4.59 -6.02 -25.00
N SER A 48 3.53 -5.43 -24.46
CA SER A 48 2.36 -6.16 -23.99
C SER A 48 1.42 -6.49 -25.14
N ARG A 49 0.82 -7.69 -25.10
CA ARG A 49 -0.19 -8.10 -26.08
C ARG A 49 -1.57 -7.81 -25.50
N ILE A 50 -1.96 -6.54 -25.56
CA ILE A 50 -3.28 -6.07 -25.11
C ILE A 50 -4.18 -5.86 -26.31
N GLU A 51 -5.39 -6.40 -26.22
CA GLU A 51 -6.52 -6.09 -27.09
C GLU A 51 -7.52 -5.22 -26.33
N ILE A 52 -8.02 -4.22 -27.03
CA ILE A 52 -8.99 -3.27 -26.51
C ILE A 52 -10.22 -3.34 -27.40
N GLY A 53 -11.39 -3.43 -26.80
CA GLY A 53 -12.65 -3.36 -27.50
C GLY A 53 -13.71 -2.65 -26.68
N SER A 54 -14.81 -2.33 -27.34
CA SER A 54 -16.04 -1.88 -26.69
C SER A 54 -17.05 -3.02 -26.71
N ILE A 55 -17.67 -3.35 -25.58
CA ILE A 55 -18.83 -4.26 -25.49
C ILE A 55 -19.93 -3.58 -24.69
N ASN A 56 -21.15 -3.52 -25.23
CA ASN A 56 -22.29 -2.93 -24.52
C ASN A 56 -21.99 -1.53 -23.96
N GLY A 57 -21.16 -0.74 -24.66
CA GLY A 57 -20.74 0.59 -24.22
C GLY A 57 -19.64 0.65 -23.18
N LYS A 58 -19.13 -0.49 -22.73
CA LYS A 58 -18.02 -0.59 -21.78
C LYS A 58 -16.73 -0.92 -22.50
N ILE A 59 -15.61 -0.43 -21.98
CA ILE A 59 -14.28 -0.79 -22.47
C ILE A 59 -13.89 -2.15 -21.90
N ARG A 60 -13.54 -3.10 -22.78
CA ARG A 60 -12.93 -4.38 -22.40
C ARG A 60 -11.43 -4.31 -22.70
N LEU A 61 -10.62 -4.59 -21.69
CA LEU A 61 -9.18 -4.86 -21.81
C LEU A 61 -8.97 -6.37 -21.71
N SER A 62 -8.26 -6.97 -22.67
CA SER A 62 -7.93 -8.40 -22.64
C SER A 62 -6.52 -8.66 -23.18
N GLY A 63 -5.95 -9.82 -22.85
CA GLY A 63 -4.64 -10.23 -23.34
C GLY A 63 -3.65 -10.45 -22.22
N HIS A 64 -2.36 -10.24 -22.52
CA HIS A 64 -1.25 -10.60 -21.63
C HIS A 64 -0.34 -9.41 -21.37
N VAL A 65 0.07 -9.29 -20.10
CA VAL A 65 1.10 -8.35 -19.64
C VAL A 65 2.15 -9.10 -18.86
N LYS A 66 3.37 -8.57 -18.88
CA LYS A 66 4.49 -9.18 -18.15
C LYS A 66 4.22 -9.18 -16.65
N ASP A 67 3.86 -8.03 -16.09
CA ASP A 67 3.80 -7.80 -14.63
C ASP A 67 2.64 -6.86 -14.27
N ALA A 68 2.40 -6.77 -12.96
CA ALA A 68 1.33 -5.94 -12.40
C ALA A 68 1.60 -4.43 -12.53
N ALA A 69 2.87 -4.01 -12.57
CA ALA A 69 3.22 -2.59 -12.76
C ALA A 69 2.75 -2.12 -14.14
N THR A 70 3.03 -2.91 -15.17
CA THR A 70 2.57 -2.65 -16.54
C THR A 70 1.04 -2.61 -16.60
N LEU A 71 0.35 -3.53 -15.92
CA LEU A 71 -1.12 -3.53 -15.85
C LEU A 71 -1.65 -2.25 -15.19
N ALA A 72 -1.06 -1.84 -14.07
CA ALA A 72 -1.47 -0.63 -13.36
C ALA A 72 -1.35 0.62 -14.25
N SER A 73 -0.25 0.76 -14.99
CA SER A 73 -0.07 1.86 -15.94
C SER A 73 -1.07 1.81 -17.09
N ILE A 74 -1.40 0.62 -17.62
CA ILE A 74 -2.45 0.47 -18.64
C ILE A 74 -3.81 0.91 -18.11
N VAL A 75 -4.17 0.48 -16.90
CA VAL A 75 -5.45 0.85 -16.26
C VAL A 75 -5.49 2.35 -16.00
N GLU A 76 -4.41 2.96 -15.54
CA GLU A 76 -4.30 4.41 -15.32
C GLU A 76 -4.52 5.20 -16.62
N VAL A 77 -3.86 4.80 -17.71
CA VAL A 77 -4.09 5.42 -19.03
C VAL A 77 -5.55 5.25 -19.44
N THR A 78 -6.12 4.05 -19.29
CA THR A 78 -7.50 3.74 -19.68
C THR A 78 -8.50 4.63 -18.93
N GLN A 79 -8.29 4.85 -17.62
CA GLN A 79 -9.16 5.68 -16.78
C GLN A 79 -9.23 7.15 -17.25
N GLN A 80 -8.21 7.65 -17.95
CA GLN A 80 -8.23 9.01 -18.51
C GLN A 80 -9.21 9.17 -19.68
N TYR A 81 -9.53 8.09 -20.39
CA TYR A 81 -10.42 8.11 -21.56
C TYR A 81 -11.88 7.84 -21.21
N GLY A 82 -12.18 7.36 -20.00
CA GLY A 82 -13.55 7.18 -19.54
C GLY A 82 -13.64 6.41 -18.21
N PRO A 83 -14.34 6.94 -17.19
CA PRO A 83 -14.53 6.25 -15.91
C PRO A 83 -15.56 5.12 -15.97
N ASP A 84 -16.33 5.01 -17.06
CA ASP A 84 -17.49 4.13 -17.15
C ASP A 84 -17.09 2.67 -17.42
N ALA A 85 -16.93 1.94 -16.32
CA ALA A 85 -16.91 0.49 -16.20
C ALA A 85 -15.95 -0.23 -17.19
N ILE A 86 -14.65 -0.13 -16.90
CA ILE A 86 -13.61 -0.96 -17.53
C ILE A 86 -13.83 -2.42 -17.10
N ILE A 87 -13.99 -3.31 -18.08
CA ILE A 87 -13.94 -4.75 -17.88
C ILE A 87 -12.48 -5.18 -18.09
N ASN A 88 -11.77 -5.39 -16.99
CA ASN A 88 -10.39 -5.90 -17.02
C ASN A 88 -10.41 -7.44 -17.09
N SER A 89 -9.93 -7.98 -18.21
CA SER A 89 -9.74 -9.42 -18.45
C SER A 89 -8.29 -9.70 -18.90
N VAL A 90 -7.34 -8.88 -18.46
CA VAL A 90 -5.91 -9.04 -18.74
C VAL A 90 -5.31 -10.07 -17.79
N THR A 91 -4.48 -10.96 -18.33
CA THR A 91 -3.72 -11.96 -17.58
C THR A 91 -2.28 -11.49 -17.38
N ILE A 92 -1.72 -11.72 -16.20
CA ILE A 92 -0.32 -11.41 -15.87
C ILE A 92 0.50 -12.69 -16.03
N ASP A 93 1.54 -12.64 -16.89
CA ASP A 93 2.37 -13.81 -17.22
C ASP A 93 3.37 -14.13 -16.10
N ASP A 94 4.01 -13.11 -15.54
CA ASP A 94 5.03 -13.23 -14.49
C ASP A 94 4.45 -12.71 -13.18
N SER A 95 3.65 -13.57 -12.53
CA SER A 95 3.03 -13.27 -11.24
C SER A 95 4.07 -13.31 -10.13
N GLN A 96 4.63 -12.14 -9.81
CA GLN A 96 5.59 -11.99 -8.73
C GLN A 96 4.88 -12.06 -7.39
N GLN A 97 5.31 -12.99 -6.53
CA GLN A 97 4.85 -13.09 -5.15
C GLN A 97 5.67 -12.19 -4.24
N VAL A 98 4.99 -11.50 -3.34
CA VAL A 98 5.57 -10.65 -2.32
C VAL A 98 5.20 -11.22 -0.96
N ASN A 99 6.22 -11.56 -0.17
CA ASN A 99 6.06 -11.90 1.24
C ASN A 99 6.29 -10.64 2.08
N LEU A 100 5.28 -10.26 2.87
CA LEU A 100 5.32 -9.12 3.76
C LEU A 100 5.39 -9.60 5.21
N SER A 101 6.46 -9.19 5.90
CA SER A 101 6.62 -9.36 7.34
C SER A 101 6.43 -8.02 8.04
N VAL A 102 5.39 -7.91 8.86
CA VAL A 102 5.03 -6.67 9.55
C VAL A 102 5.25 -6.86 11.05
N ARG A 103 5.69 -5.80 11.74
CA ARG A 103 5.84 -5.78 13.19
C ARG A 103 5.04 -4.62 13.76
N ILE A 104 4.11 -4.92 14.65
CA ILE A 104 3.22 -3.93 15.25
C ILE A 104 3.61 -3.72 16.70
N LEU A 105 3.97 -2.48 17.03
CA LEU A 105 4.51 -2.10 18.32
C LEU A 105 3.59 -1.09 19.00
N GLU A 106 3.23 -1.32 20.26
CA GLU A 106 2.57 -0.35 21.12
C GLU A 106 3.60 0.37 21.97
N ALA A 107 3.59 1.70 21.96
CA ALA A 107 4.49 2.51 22.77
C ALA A 107 3.71 3.42 23.71
N LYS A 108 4.14 3.51 24.97
CA LYS A 108 3.55 4.45 25.93
C LYS A 108 3.95 5.89 25.58
N ARG A 109 2.97 6.75 25.31
CA ARG A 109 3.16 8.17 24.91
C ARG A 109 4.06 8.98 25.87
N ASN A 110 4.12 8.61 27.15
CA ASN A 110 4.86 9.34 28.19
C ASN A 110 6.26 8.78 28.50
N ALA A 111 6.65 7.68 27.86
CA ALA A 111 7.89 7.00 28.18
C ALA A 111 9.17 7.74 27.72
N GLY A 112 9.05 8.82 26.94
CA GLY A 112 10.21 9.63 26.54
C GLY A 112 10.50 10.84 27.44
N ARG A 113 9.56 11.27 28.29
CA ARG A 113 9.73 12.51 29.10
C ARG A 113 10.43 12.28 30.44
N ASP A 114 10.33 11.07 31.00
CA ASP A 114 10.98 10.71 32.27
C ASP A 114 12.20 9.80 32.08
N LEU A 115 12.45 9.30 30.87
CA LEU A 115 13.59 8.41 30.59
C LEU A 115 14.71 9.16 29.90
N GLY A 116 15.59 9.74 30.72
CA GLY A 116 16.96 10.04 30.31
C GLY A 116 17.71 8.74 30.11
N VAL A 117 17.65 8.21 28.88
CA VAL A 117 18.37 6.99 28.52
C VAL A 117 19.86 7.32 28.45
N SER A 118 20.55 7.08 29.57
CA SER A 118 21.99 7.14 29.67
C SER A 118 22.58 5.73 29.72
N PHE A 119 23.22 5.32 28.63
CA PHE A 119 24.10 4.15 28.63
C PHE A 119 25.46 4.56 29.18
N ARG A 120 26.10 3.73 30.00
CA ARG A 120 27.43 4.02 30.55
C ARG A 120 28.23 2.72 30.69
N GLY A 121 29.28 2.58 29.89
CA GLY A 121 30.28 1.52 30.03
C GLY A 121 31.45 2.01 30.89
N VAL A 122 31.81 1.24 31.91
CA VAL A 122 32.97 1.52 32.79
C VAL A 122 34.00 0.40 32.71
N ASN A 123 35.29 0.74 32.81
CA ASN A 123 36.34 -0.27 32.96
C ASN A 123 36.42 -0.80 34.40
N ALA A 124 37.30 -1.79 34.63
CA ALA A 124 37.54 -2.38 35.96
C ALA A 124 37.99 -1.35 37.02
N SER A 125 38.54 -0.20 36.62
CA SER A 125 38.90 0.91 37.50
C SER A 125 37.76 1.93 37.73
N GLY A 126 36.56 1.68 37.21
CA GLY A 126 35.40 2.56 37.35
C GLY A 126 35.39 3.79 36.44
N LYS A 127 36.33 3.88 35.49
CA LYS A 127 36.41 4.98 34.51
C LYS A 127 35.40 4.73 33.38
N THR A 128 34.61 5.75 33.05
CA THR A 128 33.69 5.73 31.90
C THR A 128 34.47 5.69 30.60
N ILE A 129 34.15 4.73 29.74
CA ILE A 129 34.78 4.56 28.42
C ILE A 129 33.83 4.96 27.29
N TRP A 130 32.51 4.77 27.49
CA TRP A 130 31.48 5.14 26.52
C TRP A 130 30.13 5.39 27.20
N GLY A 131 29.27 6.23 26.62
CA GLY A 131 27.93 6.46 27.14
C GLY A 131 27.05 7.46 26.39
N THR A 132 25.79 7.61 26.81
CA THR A 132 24.81 8.57 26.25
C THR A 132 24.28 9.48 27.36
N GLY A 133 24.00 10.76 27.07
CA GLY A 133 23.46 11.74 28.05
C GLY A 133 24.26 13.06 28.11
N ASP A 134 23.78 14.03 28.89
CA ASP A 134 24.49 15.30 29.10
C ASP A 134 25.80 15.05 29.89
N ALA A 135 26.93 15.26 29.22
CA ALA A 135 28.29 15.29 29.76
C ALA A 135 28.59 14.22 30.83
N THR A 136 28.90 12.99 30.41
CA THR A 136 29.41 11.97 31.35
C THR A 136 30.80 12.37 31.84
N VAL A 137 30.90 12.67 33.13
CA VAL A 137 32.15 12.99 33.82
C VAL A 137 32.75 11.70 34.39
N ASP A 138 34.05 11.48 34.19
CA ASP A 138 34.76 10.39 34.89
C ASP A 138 34.96 10.71 36.39
N LYS A 139 35.54 9.77 37.15
CA LYS A 139 35.80 9.94 38.59
C LYS A 139 36.79 11.08 38.88
N ASP A 140 37.54 11.50 37.86
CA ASP A 140 38.60 12.51 37.93
C ASP A 140 38.15 13.88 37.39
N GLY A 141 36.88 14.03 36.99
CA GLY A 141 36.30 15.30 36.54
C GLY A 141 36.43 15.58 35.03
N THR A 142 36.89 14.62 34.23
CA THR A 142 37.11 14.81 32.79
C THR A 142 35.81 14.65 32.01
N VAL A 143 35.43 15.68 31.24
CA VAL A 143 34.28 15.65 30.33
C VAL A 143 34.68 14.92 29.05
N LEU A 144 34.03 13.80 28.76
CA LEU A 144 34.14 13.12 27.46
C LEU A 144 33.40 13.98 26.41
N GLY A 145 34.15 14.62 25.51
CA GLY A 145 33.59 15.53 24.51
C GLY A 145 32.65 14.83 23.51
N PRO A 146 31.80 15.60 22.79
CA PRO A 146 30.74 15.10 21.90
C PRO A 146 31.23 14.40 20.61
N GLY A 147 32.52 14.04 20.52
CA GLY A 147 33.17 13.60 19.28
C GLY A 147 33.28 12.09 19.06
N ASP A 148 32.89 11.24 20.02
CA ASP A 148 33.11 9.78 19.90
C ASP A 148 31.92 8.93 20.38
N LEU A 149 30.78 9.54 20.69
CA LEU A 149 29.66 8.84 21.31
C LEU A 149 28.33 9.31 20.77
N VAL A 150 27.41 8.34 20.71
CA VAL A 150 25.97 8.36 20.40
C VAL A 150 25.18 9.27 21.38
N SER A 151 25.76 10.38 21.81
CA SER A 151 25.29 11.24 22.91
C SER A 151 24.09 12.10 22.51
N GLY A 152 23.89 12.36 21.22
CA GLY A 152 22.76 13.14 20.70
C GLY A 152 21.54 12.31 20.27
N LEU A 153 21.63 10.97 20.29
CA LEU A 153 20.56 10.11 19.79
C LEU A 153 19.43 9.93 20.81
N LEU A 154 19.72 10.06 22.11
CA LEU A 154 18.79 9.70 23.20
C LEU A 154 18.60 10.81 24.24
N SER A 155 18.97 12.06 23.91
CA SER A 155 18.82 13.19 24.81
C SER A 155 17.34 13.44 25.14
N ASN A 156 17.12 13.82 26.40
CA ASN A 156 15.91 13.84 27.22
C ASN A 156 14.63 14.57 26.71
N SER A 157 14.50 14.85 25.42
CA SER A 157 13.47 15.75 24.90
C SER A 157 12.90 15.40 23.53
N SER A 158 13.39 14.34 22.86
CA SER A 158 12.89 13.99 21.53
C SER A 158 11.69 13.03 21.59
N PRO A 159 10.57 13.34 20.91
CA PRO A 159 9.45 12.41 20.74
C PRO A 159 9.92 11.07 20.18
N PHE A 160 9.28 9.97 20.57
CA PHE A 160 9.60 8.61 20.09
C PHE A 160 9.67 8.52 18.55
N ALA A 161 8.80 9.25 17.85
CA ALA A 161 8.83 9.34 16.39
C ALA A 161 10.12 10.00 15.85
N ALA A 162 10.67 11.00 16.55
CA ALA A 162 11.92 11.67 16.16
C ALA A 162 13.17 10.82 16.42
N LEU A 163 13.07 9.91 17.39
CA LEU A 163 14.10 8.90 17.65
C LEU A 163 14.15 7.88 16.50
N ILE A 164 12.99 7.30 16.11
CA ILE A 164 12.91 6.32 15.03
C ILE A 164 13.39 6.92 13.70
N THR A 165 12.99 8.14 13.34
CA THR A 165 13.40 8.74 12.06
C THR A 165 14.92 8.96 11.99
N ARG A 166 15.56 9.39 13.08
CA ARG A 166 17.04 9.54 13.12
C ARG A 166 17.78 8.21 13.16
N ILE A 167 17.18 7.16 13.73
CA ILE A 167 17.74 5.81 13.69
C ILE A 167 17.74 5.29 12.26
N ILE A 168 16.64 5.47 11.52
CA ILE A 168 16.54 5.09 10.10
C ILE A 168 17.61 5.81 9.25
N ASP A 169 17.90 7.08 9.57
CA ASP A 169 18.95 7.87 8.91
C ASP A 169 20.38 7.52 9.36
N SER A 170 20.55 6.76 10.45
CA SER A 170 21.84 6.37 11.01
C SER A 170 22.10 4.88 10.81
N ASN A 171 23.36 4.44 10.71
CA ASN A 171 23.69 3.02 10.53
C ASN A 171 23.50 2.16 11.82
N VAL A 172 22.57 2.58 12.70
CA VAL A 172 22.26 1.91 13.96
C VAL A 172 21.18 0.87 13.71
N LYS A 173 21.40 -0.37 14.18
CA LYS A 173 20.44 -1.46 14.03
C LYS A 173 19.16 -1.15 14.83
N VAL A 174 18.06 -0.91 14.12
CA VAL A 174 16.72 -0.67 14.68
C VAL A 174 16.33 -1.72 15.73
N ASP A 175 16.68 -2.99 15.50
CA ASP A 175 16.35 -4.10 16.40
C ASP A 175 16.99 -3.97 17.79
N LEU A 176 18.21 -3.43 17.88
CA LEU A 176 18.89 -3.23 19.17
C LEU A 176 18.12 -2.25 20.06
N ILE A 177 17.55 -1.22 19.44
CA ILE A 177 16.82 -0.17 20.15
C ILE A 177 15.44 -0.67 20.55
N ILE A 178 14.74 -1.40 19.66
CA ILE A 178 13.45 -2.03 20.00
C ILE A 178 13.61 -2.98 21.19
N GLN A 179 14.63 -3.85 21.18
CA GLN A 179 14.90 -4.78 22.29
C GLN A 179 15.18 -4.05 23.62
N ALA A 180 15.96 -2.96 23.58
CA ALA A 180 16.24 -2.16 24.77
C ALA A 180 14.98 -1.49 25.33
N LEU A 181 14.08 -1.02 24.46
CA LEU A 181 12.82 -0.40 24.84
C LEU A 181 11.80 -1.41 25.37
N GLU A 182 11.80 -2.62 24.83
CA GLU A 182 10.98 -3.74 25.31
C GLU A 182 11.41 -4.18 26.72
N GLN A 183 12.72 -4.37 26.96
CA GLN A 183 13.24 -4.71 28.28
C GLN A 183 12.89 -3.69 29.37
N LYS A 184 12.64 -2.43 28.98
CA LYS A 184 12.24 -1.34 29.88
C LYS A 184 10.72 -1.15 29.95
N GLY A 185 9.93 -1.96 29.23
CA GLY A 185 8.46 -1.91 29.23
C GLY A 185 7.88 -0.64 28.60
N VAL A 186 8.66 0.03 27.75
CA VAL A 186 8.31 1.27 27.03
C VAL A 186 7.55 0.96 25.75
N VAL A 187 8.03 -0.07 25.04
CA VAL A 187 7.42 -0.62 23.84
C VAL A 187 7.00 -2.06 24.12
N ARG A 188 5.90 -2.48 23.53
CA ARG A 188 5.42 -3.86 23.56
C ARG A 188 5.06 -4.32 22.15
N LEU A 189 5.51 -5.50 21.77
CA LEU A 189 5.10 -6.15 20.53
C LEU A 189 3.64 -6.61 20.65
N LEU A 190 2.81 -6.19 19.70
CA LEU A 190 1.40 -6.58 19.60
C LEU A 190 1.21 -7.80 18.71
N ALA A 191 1.83 -7.77 17.52
CA ALA A 191 1.67 -8.79 16.51
C ALA A 191 2.83 -8.73 15.49
N GLU A 192 3.15 -9.89 14.91
CA GLU A 192 4.06 -10.02 13.78
C GLU A 192 3.40 -10.80 12.63
N PRO A 193 2.46 -10.18 11.89
CA PRO A 193 1.85 -10.90 10.79
C PRO A 193 2.84 -11.11 9.65
N ASN A 194 2.76 -12.30 9.06
CA ASN A 194 3.46 -12.66 7.84
C ASN A 194 2.43 -13.06 6.78
N LEU A 195 2.42 -12.36 5.65
CA LEU A 195 1.42 -12.55 4.61
C LEU A 195 2.09 -12.60 3.24
N THR A 196 1.65 -13.53 2.39
CA THR A 196 2.11 -13.62 1.00
C THR A 196 0.97 -13.22 0.08
N THR A 197 1.26 -12.33 -0.87
CA THR A 197 0.31 -11.93 -1.91
C THR A 197 1.01 -11.80 -3.25
N VAL A 198 0.23 -11.63 -4.31
CA VAL A 198 0.72 -11.34 -5.66
C VAL A 198 0.89 -9.82 -5.81
N SER A 199 1.90 -9.41 -6.58
CA SER A 199 2.10 -8.02 -7.00
C SER A 199 0.84 -7.47 -7.68
N GLY A 200 0.36 -6.30 -7.24
CA GLY A 200 -0.85 -5.63 -7.70
C GLY A 200 -2.14 -6.09 -7.03
N GLU A 201 -2.12 -7.16 -6.24
CA GLU A 201 -3.30 -7.69 -5.58
C GLU A 201 -3.43 -7.18 -4.14
N VAL A 202 -4.65 -6.81 -3.76
CA VAL A 202 -4.95 -6.37 -2.40
C VAL A 202 -4.95 -7.59 -1.49
N ALA A 203 -4.18 -7.51 -0.40
CA ALA A 203 -4.23 -8.50 0.67
C ALA A 203 -4.61 -7.82 1.99
N SER A 204 -5.38 -8.53 2.79
CA SER A 204 -5.84 -8.08 4.10
C SER A 204 -5.44 -9.06 5.18
N PHE A 205 -5.05 -8.51 6.32
CA PHE A 205 -4.81 -9.26 7.55
C PHE A 205 -5.70 -8.69 8.65
N ASN A 206 -6.59 -9.54 9.16
CA ASN A 206 -7.48 -9.20 10.26
C ASN A 206 -7.16 -10.14 11.42
N ALA A 207 -6.64 -9.58 12.50
CA ALA A 207 -6.43 -10.32 13.75
C ALA A 207 -7.07 -9.57 14.91
N GLY A 208 -8.11 -10.16 15.49
CA GLY A 208 -8.95 -9.48 16.47
C GLY A 208 -10.22 -10.25 16.77
N GLY A 209 -11.21 -9.55 17.31
CA GLY A 209 -12.54 -10.07 17.57
C GLY A 209 -13.59 -8.98 17.48
N GLU A 210 -14.81 -9.30 17.90
CA GLU A 210 -15.94 -8.38 17.93
C GLU A 210 -16.46 -8.25 19.36
N VAL A 211 -16.71 -7.00 19.80
CA VAL A 211 -17.37 -6.72 21.08
C VAL A 211 -18.78 -6.20 20.79
N PRO A 212 -19.83 -6.84 21.33
CA PRO A 212 -21.18 -6.32 21.25
C PRO A 212 -21.30 -5.08 22.15
N ILE A 213 -21.70 -3.95 21.57
CA ILE A 213 -22.06 -2.73 22.30
C ILE A 213 -23.54 -2.43 22.10
N ARG A 214 -24.17 -1.91 23.15
CA ARG A 214 -25.55 -1.41 23.05
C ARG A 214 -25.53 -0.01 22.45
N SER A 215 -26.27 0.21 21.38
CA SER A 215 -26.55 1.53 20.81
C SER A 215 -28.05 1.80 20.80
N LEU A 216 -28.46 3.05 20.98
CA LEU A 216 -29.85 3.44 20.74
C LEU A 216 -30.08 3.60 19.23
N GLY A 217 -31.09 2.89 18.72
CA GLY A 217 -31.63 3.12 17.38
C GLY A 217 -32.45 4.41 17.31
N THR A 218 -32.84 4.80 16.09
CA THR A 218 -33.58 6.04 15.80
C THR A 218 -34.90 6.17 16.58
N ASP A 219 -35.53 5.03 16.88
CA ASP A 219 -36.84 4.97 17.56
C ASP A 219 -36.72 4.67 19.08
N GLY A 220 -35.51 4.75 19.64
CA GLY A 220 -35.25 4.51 21.06
C GLY A 220 -35.07 3.04 21.44
N GLU A 221 -35.13 2.11 20.48
CA GLU A 221 -34.85 0.68 20.71
C GLU A 221 -33.36 0.42 20.98
N ILE A 222 -33.07 -0.53 21.87
CA ILE A 222 -31.70 -0.98 22.14
C ILE A 222 -31.29 -1.95 21.04
N GLN A 223 -30.33 -1.55 20.20
CA GLN A 223 -29.69 -2.41 19.22
C GLN A 223 -28.33 -2.89 19.73
N ILE A 224 -27.98 -4.14 19.43
CA ILE A 224 -26.64 -4.68 19.67
C ILE A 224 -25.83 -4.46 18.39
N VAL A 225 -24.84 -3.58 18.44
CA VAL A 225 -23.89 -3.33 17.35
C VAL A 225 -22.56 -3.99 17.71
N TYR A 226 -22.06 -4.84 16.84
CA TYR A 226 -20.74 -5.44 17.00
C TYR A 226 -19.68 -4.47 16.51
N LYS A 227 -18.76 -4.08 17.39
CA LYS A 227 -17.57 -3.31 17.02
C LYS A 227 -16.36 -4.22 16.98
N GLN A 228 -15.67 -4.22 15.86
CA GLN A 228 -14.41 -4.93 15.70
C GLN A 228 -13.31 -4.26 16.52
N PHE A 229 -12.44 -5.08 17.11
CA PHE A 229 -11.21 -4.64 17.76
C PHE A 229 -10.09 -5.59 17.35
N GLY A 230 -8.87 -5.06 17.26
CA GLY A 230 -7.71 -5.83 16.84
C GLY A 230 -6.83 -5.02 15.93
N VAL A 231 -6.12 -5.72 15.04
CA VAL A 231 -5.32 -5.16 13.97
C VAL A 231 -6.02 -5.49 12.66
N ASN A 232 -6.29 -4.47 11.86
CA ASN A 232 -6.63 -4.64 10.45
C ASN A 232 -5.51 -4.00 9.61
N LEU A 233 -4.99 -4.77 8.67
CA LEU A 233 -3.96 -4.30 7.77
C LEU A 233 -4.35 -4.62 6.34
N ASN A 234 -4.63 -3.57 5.56
CA ASN A 234 -4.82 -3.68 4.13
C ASN A 234 -3.56 -3.18 3.42
N PHE A 235 -3.03 -4.01 2.52
CA PHE A 235 -1.89 -3.60 1.71
C PHE A 235 -1.98 -4.08 0.27
N THR A 236 -1.36 -3.30 -0.62
CA THR A 236 -1.28 -3.58 -2.05
C THR A 236 0.17 -3.36 -2.48
N PRO A 237 0.98 -4.42 -2.61
CA PRO A 237 2.35 -4.29 -3.06
C PRO A 237 2.40 -4.34 -4.58
N VAL A 238 3.23 -3.51 -5.20
CA VAL A 238 3.53 -3.51 -6.64
C VAL A 238 5.04 -3.57 -6.78
N VAL A 239 5.53 -4.67 -7.35
CA VAL A 239 6.94 -4.83 -7.71
C VAL A 239 7.22 -4.02 -8.98
N LEU A 240 8.26 -3.20 -8.93
CA LEU A 240 8.71 -2.33 -10.01
C LEU A 240 9.87 -2.98 -10.78
N ASP A 241 10.13 -2.47 -12.00
CA ASP A 241 11.18 -2.98 -12.89
C ASP A 241 12.61 -2.89 -12.30
N ASP A 242 12.85 -1.98 -11.37
CA ASP A 242 14.15 -1.81 -10.69
C ASP A 242 14.35 -2.76 -9.49
N GLY A 243 13.43 -3.72 -9.30
CA GLY A 243 13.44 -4.67 -8.20
C GLY A 243 12.97 -4.09 -6.87
N LYS A 244 12.51 -2.84 -6.83
CA LYS A 244 11.88 -2.26 -5.63
C LYS A 244 10.42 -2.65 -5.55
N ILE A 245 9.86 -2.52 -4.35
CA ILE A 245 8.45 -2.77 -4.08
C ILE A 245 7.82 -1.46 -3.60
N HIS A 246 6.85 -0.97 -4.36
CA HIS A 246 5.97 0.10 -3.92
C HIS A 246 4.80 -0.52 -3.17
N ILE A 247 4.56 -0.12 -1.93
CA ILE A 247 3.47 -0.66 -1.11
C ILE A 247 2.52 0.47 -0.75
N LYS A 248 1.24 0.30 -1.07
CA LYS A 248 0.16 1.09 -0.49
C LYS A 248 -0.32 0.40 0.78
N LEU A 249 -0.19 1.05 1.93
CA LEU A 249 -0.52 0.51 3.24
C LEU A 249 -1.61 1.36 3.90
N ALA A 250 -2.67 0.70 4.38
CA ALA A 250 -3.72 1.32 5.19
C ALA A 250 -3.92 0.48 6.47
N PRO A 251 -3.28 0.87 7.58
CA PRO A 251 -3.49 0.25 8.88
C PRO A 251 -4.72 0.83 9.59
N GLU A 252 -5.54 -0.03 10.19
CA GLU A 252 -6.68 0.33 11.06
C GLU A 252 -6.62 -0.38 12.42
#